data_AF-A0A1Y4LLU3-F1
#
_entry.id   AF-A0A1Y4LLU3-F1
#
_cell.length_a   1.000
_cell.length_b   1.000
_cell.length_c   1.000
_cell.angle_alpha   90.00
_cell.angle_beta   90.00
_cell.angle_gamma   90.00
#
_symmetry.space_group_name_H-M   'P 1'
#
loop_
_entity.id
_entity.type
_entity.pdbx_description
1 polymer ?
#
loop_
_entity_poly.entity_id
_entity_poly.type
_entity_poly.pdbx_seq_one_letter_code
_entity_poly.pdbx_strand_id
1 'polypeptide(L)'
;MDTAQITVILAGSSLLLSIASPIISNLLNIRHQQKMKRIELNYLHQTQVIEKYLIAVSSLINYHNTEAEKEYGRACGEIYSAVPEEFWPLIDEIDQHIKENNDSDAGEVFRKLSKELAKTYNLRAKI
;
A
#
# COMPACT_ATOMS: atom_id res chain seq x y z
N MET A 1 -27.24 -17.08 -53.68
CA MET A 1 -26.06 -16.50 -53.02
C MET A 1 -24.97 -17.55 -53.09
N ASP A 2 -23.98 -17.33 -53.96
CA ASP A 2 -22.98 -18.35 -54.25
C ASP A 2 -22.03 -18.54 -53.07
N THR A 3 -21.57 -19.78 -52.88
CA THR A 3 -20.61 -20.17 -51.83
C THR A 3 -19.38 -19.27 -51.82
N ALA A 4 -18.91 -18.84 -53.00
CA ALA A 4 -17.81 -17.91 -53.18
C ALA A 4 -18.04 -16.54 -52.52
N GLN A 5 -19.26 -15.99 -52.58
CA GLN A 5 -19.56 -14.70 -51.95
C GLN A 5 -19.61 -14.81 -50.43
N ILE A 6 -20.11 -15.92 -49.91
CA ILE A 6 -20.12 -16.21 -48.46
C ILE A 6 -18.68 -16.32 -47.95
N THR A 7 -17.79 -17.00 -48.69
CA THR A 7 -16.37 -17.13 -48.33
C THR A 7 -15.64 -15.79 -48.33
N VAL A 8 -15.90 -14.90 -49.30
CA VAL A 8 -15.27 -13.57 -49.36
C VAL A 8 -15.71 -12.69 -48.18
N ILE A 9 -17.00 -12.72 -47.82
CA ILE A 9 -17.51 -11.97 -46.66
C ILE A 9 -16.90 -12.52 -45.36
N LEU A 10 -16.86 -13.84 -45.17
CA LEU A 10 -16.24 -14.47 -44.00
C LEU A 10 -14.74 -14.15 -43.89
N ALA A 11 -14.00 -14.24 -44.99
CA ALA A 11 -12.57 -13.93 -45.01
C ALA A 11 -12.31 -12.45 -44.68
N GLY A 12 -13.09 -11.53 -45.25
CA GLY A 12 -13.01 -10.10 -44.95
C GLY A 12 -13.33 -9.79 -43.49
N SER A 13 -14.40 -10.39 -42.94
CA SER A 13 -14.75 -10.24 -41.53
C SER A 13 -13.70 -10.84 -40.59
N SER A 14 -13.12 -11.99 -40.93
CA SER A 14 -12.05 -12.61 -40.16
C SER A 14 -10.79 -11.76 -40.12
N LEU A 15 -10.42 -11.11 -41.22
CA LEU A 15 -9.27 -10.21 -41.28
C LEU A 15 -9.47 -8.98 -40.40
N LEU A 16 -10.66 -8.38 -40.43
CA LEU A 16 -11.00 -7.24 -39.57
C LEU A 16 -10.98 -7.62 -38.09
N LEU A 17 -11.50 -8.80 -37.72
CA LEU A 17 -11.45 -9.30 -36.36
C LEU A 17 -10.02 -9.60 -35.89
N SER A 18 -9.17 -10.16 -36.76
CA SER A 18 -7.76 -10.43 -36.44
C SER A 18 -6.93 -9.16 -36.21
N ILE A 19 -7.31 -8.04 -36.83
CA ILE A 19 -6.65 -6.73 -36.60
C ILE A 19 -7.25 -6.03 -35.36
N ALA A 20 -8.57 -6.11 -35.17
CA ALA A 20 -9.24 -5.47 -34.04
C ALA A 20 -8.96 -6.17 -32.70
N SER A 21 -8.84 -7.50 -32.70
CA SER A 21 -8.60 -8.33 -31.50
C SER A 21 -7.34 -7.93 -30.70
N PRO A 22 -6.14 -7.79 -31.32
CA PRO A 22 -4.96 -7.35 -30.59
C PRO A 22 -5.08 -5.92 -30.07
N ILE A 23 -5.83 -5.03 -30.74
CA ILE A 23 -6.04 -3.64 -30.30
C ILE A 23 -6.92 -3.59 -29.04
N ILE A 24 -8.04 -4.30 -29.04
CA ILE A 24 -8.96 -4.38 -27.89
C ILE A 24 -8.24 -5.03 -26.70
N SER A 25 -7.52 -6.12 -26.95
CA SER A 25 -6.74 -6.82 -25.93
C SER A 25 -5.65 -5.93 -25.33
N ASN A 26 -4.95 -5.14 -26.15
CA ASN A 26 -3.92 -4.23 -25.68
C ASN A 26 -4.53 -3.07 -24.85
N LEU A 27 -5.68 -2.52 -25.25
CA LEU A 27 -6.36 -1.47 -24.48
C LEU A 27 -6.81 -1.97 -23.09
N LEU A 28 -7.37 -3.18 -23.02
CA LEU A 28 -7.75 -3.82 -21.76
C LEU A 28 -6.51 -4.08 -20.89
N ASN A 29 -5.43 -4.57 -21.48
CA ASN A 29 -4.17 -4.82 -20.78
C ASN A 29 -3.57 -3.52 -20.20
N ILE A 30 -3.55 -2.44 -20.98
CA ILE A 30 -3.06 -1.13 -20.52
C ILE A 30 -3.88 -0.62 -19.33
N ARG A 31 -5.22 -0.69 -19.40
CA ARG A 31 -6.09 -0.29 -18.28
C ARG A 31 -5.86 -1.14 -17.04
N HIS A 32 -5.70 -2.45 -17.23
CA HIS A 32 -5.41 -3.37 -16.14
C HIS A 32 -4.05 -3.06 -15.50
N GLN A 33 -3.00 -2.87 -16.30
CA GLN A 33 -1.67 -2.49 -15.83
C GLN A 33 -1.67 -1.14 -15.11
N GLN A 34 -2.43 -0.16 -15.59
CA GLN A 34 -2.58 1.13 -14.91
C GLN A 34 -3.29 0.97 -13.56
N LYS A 35 -4.32 0.14 -13.48
CA LYS A 35 -5.02 -0.14 -12.21
C LYS A 35 -4.10 -0.86 -11.23
N MET A 36 -3.34 -1.86 -11.69
CA MET A 36 -2.37 -2.58 -10.87
C MET A 36 -1.26 -1.67 -10.37
N LYS A 37 -0.68 -0.81 -11.23
CA LYS A 37 0.31 0.19 -10.80
C LYS A 37 -0.23 1.16 -9.77
N ARG A 38 -1.49 1.61 -9.88
CA ARG A 38 -2.10 2.50 -8.87
C ARG A 38 -2.25 1.79 -7.53
N ILE A 39 -2.67 0.53 -7.55
CA ILE A 39 -2.79 -0.29 -6.34
C ILE A 39 -1.42 -0.46 -5.70
N GLU A 40 -0.40 -0.80 -6.49
CA GLU A 40 0.99 -0.94 -6.04
C GLU A 40 1.55 0.35 -5.43
N LEU A 41 1.33 1.50 -6.08
CA LEU A 41 1.75 2.81 -5.56
C LEU A 41 1.06 3.16 -4.24
N ASN A 42 -0.23 2.84 -4.10
CA ASN A 42 -0.94 3.05 -2.84
C ASN A 42 -0.40 2.17 -1.71
N TYR A 43 -0.10 0.90 -2.00
CA TYR A 43 0.52 0.00 -1.02
C TYR A 43 1.94 0.44 -0.65
N LEU A 44 2.72 0.90 -1.62
CA LEU A 44 4.05 1.44 -1.38
C LEU A 44 3.98 2.67 -0.47
N HIS A 45 3.05 3.59 -0.75
CA HIS A 45 2.85 4.78 0.08
C HIS A 45 2.43 4.41 1.51
N GLN A 46 1.49 3.49 1.68
CA GLN A 46 1.09 3.00 3.01
C GLN A 46 2.27 2.40 3.77
N THR A 47 3.08 1.57 3.10
CA THR A 47 4.25 0.94 3.72
C THR A 47 5.28 1.98 4.14
N GLN A 48 5.52 3.00 3.31
CA GLN A 48 6.43 4.10 3.62
C GLN A 48 5.97 4.93 4.82
N VAL A 49 4.66 5.22 4.94
CA VAL A 49 4.12 5.94 6.09
C VAL A 49 4.29 5.13 7.38
N ILE A 50 4.02 3.83 7.32
CA ILE A 50 4.22 2.91 8.45
C ILE A 50 5.69 2.86 8.85
N GLU A 51 6.59 2.65 7.89
CA GLU A 51 8.03 2.58 8.13
C GLU A 51 8.57 3.87 8.76
N LYS A 52 8.18 5.03 8.22
CA LYS A 52 8.54 6.34 8.78
C LYS A 52 8.09 6.49 10.22
N TYR A 53 6.86 6.10 10.54
CA TYR A 53 6.37 6.15 11.92
C TYR A 53 7.17 5.23 12.83
N LEU A 54 7.44 4.00 12.40
CA LEU A 54 8.20 3.05 13.21
C LEU A 54 9.63 3.53 13.48
N ILE A 55 10.29 4.09 12.48
CA ILE A 55 11.62 4.69 12.63
C ILE A 55 11.54 5.88 13.60
N ALA A 56 10.59 6.79 13.42
CA ALA A 56 10.46 7.98 14.25
C ALA A 56 10.22 7.64 15.73
N VAL A 57 9.30 6.71 16.03
CA VAL A 57 9.03 6.24 17.39
C VAL A 57 10.26 5.56 17.98
N SER A 58 10.91 4.66 17.23
CA SER A 58 12.12 3.99 17.71
C SER A 58 13.26 4.97 17.97
N SER A 59 13.41 5.99 17.12
CA SER A 59 14.43 7.02 17.26
C SER A 59 14.17 7.86 18.51
N LEU A 60 12.92 8.24 18.74
CA LEU A 60 12.51 9.03 19.89
C LEU A 60 12.75 8.28 21.20
N ILE A 61 12.33 7.01 21.28
CA ILE A 61 12.47 6.17 22.49
C ILE A 61 13.95 5.87 22.84
N ASN A 62 14.83 5.77 21.84
CA ASN A 62 16.22 5.34 22.07
C ASN A 62 17.22 6.49 22.17
N TYR A 63 16.97 7.64 21.54
CA TYR A 63 17.98 8.69 21.39
C TYR A 63 17.57 10.07 21.93
N HIS A 64 16.28 10.33 22.15
CA HIS A 64 15.75 11.58 22.74
C HIS A 64 16.41 12.87 22.23
N ASN A 65 16.62 12.95 20.91
CA ASN A 65 17.20 14.15 20.31
C ASN A 65 16.11 14.99 19.63
N THR A 66 16.40 16.28 19.44
CA THR A 66 15.45 17.25 18.87
C THR A 66 15.00 16.88 17.45
N GLU A 67 15.82 16.17 16.68
CA GLU A 67 15.41 15.71 15.36
C GLU A 67 14.39 14.56 15.47
N ALA A 68 14.58 13.63 16.42
CA ALA A 68 13.67 12.53 16.67
C ALA A 68 12.28 13.01 17.14
N GLU A 69 12.22 14.03 17.99
CA GLU A 69 10.95 14.66 18.40
C GLU A 69 10.21 15.28 17.19
N LYS A 70 10.95 15.95 16.32
CA LYS A 70 10.40 16.59 15.12
C LYS A 70 9.96 15.58 14.07
N GLU A 71 10.71 14.49 13.89
CA GLU A 71 10.32 13.38 13.03
C GLU A 71 9.06 12.68 13.55
N TYR A 72 9.00 12.43 14.87
CA TYR A 72 7.81 11.87 15.51
C TYR A 72 6.59 12.76 15.34
N GLY A 73 6.71 14.07 15.61
CA GLY A 73 5.61 15.02 15.45
C GLY A 73 5.07 15.13 14.02
N ARG A 74 5.88 14.78 13.01
CA ARG A 74 5.44 14.69 11.61
C ARG A 74 4.75 13.37 11.31
N ALA A 75 5.28 12.27 11.84
CA ALA A 75 4.80 10.93 11.53
C ALA A 75 3.56 10.52 12.35
N CYS A 76 3.37 11.07 13.56
CA CYS A 76 2.32 10.64 14.49
C CYS A 76 0.89 10.88 13.96
N GLY A 77 0.67 11.90 13.13
CA GLY A 77 -0.62 12.12 12.48
C GLY A 77 -0.80 11.31 11.19
N GLU A 78 0.28 11.11 10.43
CA GLU A 78 0.21 10.44 9.13
C GLU A 78 -0.14 8.95 9.25
N ILE A 79 0.30 8.30 10.33
CA ILE A 79 0.13 6.85 10.53
C ILE A 79 -1.35 6.40 10.50
N TYR A 80 -2.27 7.19 11.04
CA TYR A 80 -3.72 6.87 11.06
C TYR A 80 -4.32 6.74 9.66
N SER A 81 -3.72 7.37 8.65
CA SER A 81 -4.15 7.23 7.25
C SER A 81 -3.64 5.95 6.58
N ALA A 82 -2.62 5.31 7.15
CA ALA A 82 -1.93 4.16 6.57
C ALA A 82 -2.30 2.82 7.23
N VAL A 83 -2.79 2.84 8.46
CA VAL A 83 -3.15 1.64 9.23
C VAL A 83 -4.67 1.53 9.48
N PRO A 84 -5.22 0.30 9.52
CA PRO A 84 -6.59 0.08 9.96
C PRO A 84 -6.85 0.56 11.39
N GLU A 85 -8.12 0.90 11.68
CA GLU A 85 -8.57 1.40 12.99
C GLU A 85 -8.25 0.48 14.16
N GLU A 86 -8.09 -0.83 13.91
CA GLU A 86 -7.71 -1.83 14.91
C GLU A 86 -6.37 -1.55 15.60
N PHE A 87 -5.47 -0.80 14.92
CA PHE A 87 -4.16 -0.44 15.46
C PHE A 87 -4.14 0.91 16.18
N TRP A 88 -5.17 1.74 16.00
CA TRP A 88 -5.22 3.09 16.58
C TRP A 88 -5.07 3.10 18.10
N PRO A 89 -5.70 2.20 18.88
CA PRO A 89 -5.52 2.18 20.32
C PRO A 89 -4.06 1.99 20.76
N LEU A 90 -3.28 1.17 20.02
CA LEU A 90 -1.86 0.97 20.32
C LEU A 90 -1.02 2.20 19.97
N ILE A 91 -1.42 2.94 18.93
CA ILE A 91 -0.74 4.19 18.53
C ILE A 91 -1.03 5.28 19.56
N ASP A 92 -2.28 5.39 20.01
CA ASP A 92 -2.71 6.34 21.06
C ASP A 92 -1.99 6.05 22.39
N GLU A 93 -1.85 4.77 22.74
CA GLU A 93 -1.13 4.33 23.95
C GLU A 93 0.37 4.67 23.88
N ILE A 94 1.01 4.53 22.71
CA ILE A 94 2.39 4.98 22.48
C ILE A 94 2.51 6.49 22.65
N ASP A 95 1.62 7.28 22.04
CA ASP A 95 1.62 8.74 22.12
C ASP A 95 1.40 9.21 23.57
N GLN A 96 0.52 8.56 24.32
CA GLN A 96 0.33 8.84 25.74
C GLN A 96 1.61 8.59 26.54
N HIS A 97 2.26 7.44 26.38
CA HIS A 97 3.49 7.13 27.10
C HIS A 97 4.64 8.07 26.73
N ILE A 98 4.76 8.47 25.45
CA ILE A 98 5.74 9.47 25.00
C ILE A 98 5.48 10.82 25.68
N LYS A 99 4.22 11.28 25.76
CA LYS A 99 3.86 12.54 26.45
C LYS A 99 4.16 12.49 27.95
N GLU A 100 4.04 11.32 28.56
CA GLU A 100 4.34 11.07 29.96
C GLU A 100 5.86 10.86 30.23
N ASN A 101 6.70 10.91 29.18
CA ASN A 101 8.14 10.54 29.23
C ASN A 101 8.39 9.14 29.79
N ASN A 102 7.49 8.20 29.49
CA ASN A 102 7.57 6.81 29.92
C ASN A 102 8.04 5.92 28.76
N ASP A 103 9.34 6.03 28.44
CA ASP A 103 9.93 5.38 27.27
C ASP A 103 9.93 3.85 27.36
N SER A 104 9.99 3.30 28.58
CA SER A 104 9.97 1.85 28.81
C SER A 104 8.62 1.27 28.37
N ASP A 105 7.53 1.87 28.83
CA ASP A 105 6.18 1.41 28.50
C ASP A 105 5.85 1.72 27.02
N ALA A 106 6.26 2.90 26.53
CA ALA A 106 6.18 3.22 25.11
C ALA A 106 6.90 2.16 24.24
N GLY A 107 8.08 1.71 24.67
CA GLY A 107 8.87 0.68 23.99
C GLY A 107 8.18 -0.69 23.98
N GLU A 108 7.48 -1.05 25.05
CA GLU A 108 6.72 -2.31 25.11
C GLU A 108 5.52 -2.30 24.15
N VAL A 109 4.73 -1.22 24.18
CA VAL A 109 3.57 -1.04 23.30
C VAL A 109 4.02 -0.92 21.85
N PHE A 110 5.11 -0.19 21.58
CA PHE A 110 5.74 -0.10 20.26
C PHE A 110 6.16 -1.46 19.71
N ARG A 111 6.77 -2.31 20.54
CA ARG A 111 7.15 -3.66 20.16
C ARG A 111 5.93 -4.53 19.84
N LYS A 112 4.82 -4.34 20.57
CA LYS A 112 3.55 -5.02 20.30
C LYS A 112 2.95 -4.57 18.98
N LEU A 113 2.84 -3.26 18.75
CA LEU A 113 2.38 -2.67 17.49
C LEU A 113 3.20 -3.18 16.31
N SER A 114 4.53 -3.17 16.42
CA SER A 114 5.44 -3.66 15.37
C SER A 114 5.19 -5.11 15.00
N LYS A 115 4.92 -5.98 16.00
CA LYS A 115 4.60 -7.39 15.76
C LYS A 115 3.24 -7.58 15.09
N GLU A 116 2.22 -6.83 15.51
CA GLU A 116 0.88 -6.93 14.93
C GLU A 116 0.85 -6.38 13.49
N LEU A 117 1.49 -5.24 13.23
CA LEU A 117 1.69 -4.73 11.86
C LEU A 117 2.46 -5.73 11.00
N ALA A 118 3.54 -6.33 11.52
CA ALA A 118 4.28 -7.34 10.78
C ALA A 118 3.39 -8.54 10.43
N LYS A 119 2.51 -9.02 11.31
CA LYS A 119 1.56 -10.11 10.97
C LYS A 119 0.62 -9.69 9.85
N THR A 120 -0.03 -8.53 9.97
CA THR A 120 -1.07 -8.09 9.05
C THR A 120 -0.54 -7.76 7.65
N TYR A 121 0.62 -7.10 7.57
CA TYR A 121 1.18 -6.69 6.28
C TYR A 121 2.07 -7.76 5.63
N ASN A 122 2.72 -8.64 6.40
CA ASN A 122 3.51 -9.76 5.85
C ASN A 122 2.60 -10.88 5.30
N LEU A 123 1.37 -11.03 5.80
CA LEU A 123 0.35 -11.91 5.21
C LEU A 123 -0.14 -11.41 3.84
N ARG A 124 -0.24 -10.09 3.63
CA ARG A 124 -0.66 -9.51 2.34
C ARG A 124 0.41 -9.58 1.25
N ALA A 125 1.69 -9.65 1.60
CA ALA A 125 2.80 -9.83 0.64
C ALA A 125 2.93 -11.28 0.12
N LYS A 126 2.18 -12.22 0.71
CA LYS A 126 2.27 -13.66 0.42
C LYS A 126 1.12 -14.20 -0.45
N ILE A 127 0.21 -13.33 -0.88
CA ILE A 127 -0.93 -13.62 -1.78
C ILE A 127 -0.61 -13.02 -3.15
#